data_AF-A0A4Y8C7V2-F1
#
_entry.id   AF-A0A4Y8C7V2-F1
#
_cell.length_a   1.000
_cell.length_b   1.000
_cell.length_c   1.000
_cell.angle_alpha   90.00
_cell.angle_beta   90.00
_cell.angle_gamma   90.00
#
_symmetry.space_group_name_H-M   'P 1'
#
loop_
_entity.id
_entity.type
_entity.pdbx_description
1 polymer ?
#
loop_
_entity_poly.entity_id
_entity_poly.type
_entity_poly.pdbx_seq_one_letter_code
_entity_poly.pdbx_strand_id
1 'polypeptide(L)'
;MKKLAISIGDINSIGLEILVRSHEELSKICTPFYFIHENLLDKASKLLNLKLFNAKIVAFKDGKDYEFNFIKKENSLEIYSFCLPLGFK
;
A
#
# COMPACT_ATOMS: atom_id res chain seq x y z
N MET A 1 -19.72 5.73 16.34
CA MET A 1 -18.44 6.28 15.85
C MET A 1 -18.57 6.70 14.40
N LYS A 2 -17.98 7.85 14.01
CA LYS A 2 -17.92 8.28 12.59
C LYS A 2 -16.97 7.37 11.80
N LYS A 3 -17.30 7.08 10.54
CA LYS A 3 -16.42 6.36 9.62
C LYS A 3 -15.40 7.34 9.03
N LEU A 4 -14.13 6.96 8.98
CA LEU A 4 -13.06 7.80 8.45
C LEU A 4 -12.30 7.04 7.36
N ALA A 5 -12.32 7.56 6.15
CA ALA A 5 -11.51 7.05 5.03
C ALA A 5 -10.09 7.62 5.13
N ILE A 6 -9.08 6.75 5.02
CA ILE A 6 -7.68 7.13 5.16
C ILE A 6 -6.91 6.57 3.96
N SER A 7 -6.42 7.47 3.11
CA SER A 7 -5.41 7.14 2.10
C SER A 7 -4.05 7.03 2.76
N ILE A 8 -3.29 5.98 2.44
CA ILE A 8 -1.95 5.77 3.02
C ILE A 8 -0.86 6.67 2.41
N GLY A 9 -1.18 7.40 1.34
CA GLY A 9 -0.21 8.23 0.61
C GLY A 9 0.78 7.38 -0.16
N ASP A 10 2.02 7.85 -0.27
CA ASP A 10 3.12 7.09 -0.87
C ASP A 10 3.61 6.01 0.10
N ILE A 11 3.57 4.75 -0.33
CA ILE A 11 3.99 3.58 0.47
C ILE A 11 5.48 3.62 0.84
N ASN A 12 6.30 4.36 0.11
CA ASN A 12 7.73 4.52 0.40
C ASN A 12 8.01 5.60 1.45
N SER A 13 6.99 6.34 1.87
CA SER A 13 7.08 7.33 2.96
C SER A 13 6.79 6.70 4.32
N ILE A 14 6.83 7.52 5.38
CA ILE A 14 6.52 7.10 6.76
C ILE A 14 5.01 6.92 7.05
N GLY A 15 4.13 7.20 6.09
CA GLY A 15 2.68 7.21 6.30
C GLY A 15 2.13 5.90 6.85
N LEU A 16 2.66 4.75 6.37
CA LEU A 16 2.22 3.45 6.86
C LEU A 16 2.67 3.19 8.31
N GLU A 17 3.88 3.60 8.69
CA GLU A 17 4.34 3.43 10.06
C GLU A 17 3.47 4.23 11.04
N ILE A 18 3.18 5.49 10.70
CA ILE A 18 2.26 6.34 11.47
C ILE A 18 0.89 5.67 11.62
N LEU A 19 0.35 5.14 10.50
CA LEU A 19 -0.94 4.46 10.48
C LEU A 19 -0.96 3.28 11.45
N VAL A 20 0.02 2.38 11.34
CA VAL A 20 0.05 1.15 12.16
C VAL A 20 0.21 1.49 13.64
N ARG A 21 1.11 2.42 13.98
CA ARG A 21 1.33 2.84 15.37
C ARG A 21 0.15 3.60 15.98
N SER A 22 -0.64 4.30 15.15
CA SER A 22 -1.77 5.12 15.63
C SER A 22 -3.11 4.39 15.61
N HIS A 23 -3.18 3.19 15.02
CA HIS A 23 -4.46 2.51 14.77
C HIS A 23 -5.31 2.32 16.03
N GLU A 24 -4.69 1.90 17.14
CA GLU A 24 -5.39 1.64 18.39
C GLU A 24 -6.03 2.93 18.95
N GLU A 25 -5.25 4.00 19.07
CA GLU A 25 -5.75 5.30 19.56
C GLU A 25 -6.80 5.90 18.62
N LEU A 26 -6.55 5.84 17.32
CA LEU A 26 -7.48 6.36 16.31
C LEU A 26 -8.82 5.61 16.32
N SER A 27 -8.79 4.30 16.61
CA SER A 27 -9.98 3.45 16.69
C SER A 27 -10.86 3.74 17.91
N LYS A 28 -10.32 4.42 18.94
CA LYS A 28 -11.12 4.87 20.10
C LYS A 28 -12.05 6.03 19.74
N ILE A 29 -11.67 6.85 18.75
CA ILE A 29 -12.39 8.08 18.40
C ILE A 29 -13.16 7.99 17.07
N CYS A 30 -12.80 7.05 16.19
CA CYS A 30 -13.47 6.85 14.90
C CYS A 30 -13.35 5.42 14.38
N THR A 31 -14.08 5.07 13.32
CA THR A 31 -13.94 3.80 12.61
C THR A 31 -13.09 4.01 11.35
N PRO A 32 -11.78 3.73 11.38
CA PRO A 32 -10.91 3.94 10.24
C PRO A 32 -11.11 2.87 9.16
N PHE A 33 -11.01 3.29 7.89
CA PHE A 33 -10.96 2.46 6.70
C PHE A 33 -9.71 2.84 5.90
N TYR A 34 -8.74 1.93 5.85
CA TYR A 34 -7.43 2.17 5.24
C TYR A 34 -7.43 1.71 3.78
N PHE A 35 -7.17 2.63 2.86
CA PHE A 35 -7.10 2.36 1.43
C PHE A 35 -5.67 1.91 1.09
N ILE A 36 -5.46 0.60 1.08
CA ILE A 36 -4.18 -0.05 0.80
C ILE A 36 -4.43 -1.47 0.27
N HIS A 37 -3.59 -1.95 -0.65
CA HIS A 37 -3.58 -3.35 -1.05
C HIS A 37 -2.97 -4.22 0.05
N GLU A 38 -3.58 -5.38 0.31
CA GLU A 38 -3.12 -6.35 1.32
C GLU A 38 -1.63 -6.71 1.13
N ASN A 39 -1.21 -7.03 -0.10
CA ASN A 39 0.19 -7.33 -0.43
C ASN A 39 1.18 -6.22 -0.03
N LEU A 40 0.78 -4.94 -0.16
CA LEU A 40 1.64 -3.81 0.22
C LEU A 40 1.70 -3.65 1.74
N LEU A 41 0.56 -3.81 2.42
CA LEU A 41 0.51 -3.80 3.88
C LEU A 41 1.40 -4.89 4.47
N ASP A 42 1.37 -6.11 3.91
CA ASP A 42 2.16 -7.25 4.40
C ASP A 42 3.67 -7.01 4.22
N LYS A 43 4.08 -6.58 3.02
CA LYS A 43 5.49 -6.28 2.73
C LYS A 43 6.04 -5.22 3.69
N ALA A 44 5.28 -4.15 3.88
CA ALA A 44 5.72 -3.04 4.71
C ALA A 44 5.61 -3.35 6.22
N SER A 45 4.61 -4.12 6.65
CA SER A 45 4.53 -4.63 8.04
C SER A 45 5.72 -5.51 8.40
N LYS A 46 6.14 -6.38 7.46
CA LYS A 46 7.34 -7.21 7.61
C LYS A 46 8.61 -6.36 7.68
N LEU A 47 8.74 -5.34 6.82
CA LEU A 47 9.89 -4.44 6.80
C LEU A 47 10.01 -3.62 8.10
N LEU A 48 8.87 -3.11 8.60
CA LEU A 48 8.80 -2.30 9.82
C LEU A 48 8.83 -3.15 11.10
N ASN A 49 8.71 -4.48 10.99
CA ASN A 49 8.51 -5.39 12.12
C ASN A 49 7.33 -4.97 13.02
N LEU A 50 6.22 -4.55 12.39
CA LEU A 50 4.99 -4.15 13.07
C LEU A 50 3.84 -5.06 12.64
N LYS A 51 2.80 -5.16 13.48
CA LYS A 51 1.57 -5.89 13.17
C LYS A 51 0.37 -4.98 13.35
N LEU A 52 -0.56 -5.05 12.40
CA LEU A 52 -1.83 -4.35 12.44
C LEU A 52 -2.95 -5.35 12.73
N PHE A 53 -3.66 -5.16 13.83
CA PHE A 53 -4.74 -6.04 14.27
C PHE A 53 -6.09 -5.31 14.23
N ASN A 54 -7.18 -6.02 13.94
CA ASN A 54 -8.56 -5.50 13.98
C ASN A 54 -8.84 -4.28 13.08
N ALA A 55 -7.98 -4.02 12.09
CA ALA A 55 -8.13 -2.93 11.14
C ALA A 55 -9.11 -3.28 10.00
N LYS A 56 -9.73 -2.25 9.41
CA LYS A 56 -10.55 -2.37 8.21
C LYS A 56 -9.76 -1.86 7.01
N ILE A 57 -9.52 -2.75 6.06
CA ILE A 57 -8.77 -2.45 4.83
C ILE A 57 -9.76 -2.37 3.67
N VAL A 58 -9.56 -1.40 2.79
CA VAL A 58 -10.29 -1.26 1.53
C VAL A 58 -9.34 -1.63 0.41
N ALA A 59 -9.43 -2.88 -0.04
CA ALA A 59 -8.67 -3.38 -1.17
C ALA A 59 -9.37 -3.03 -2.50
N PHE A 60 -8.59 -2.73 -3.54
CA PHE A 60 -9.13 -2.52 -4.88
C PHE A 60 -9.28 -3.87 -5.60
N LYS A 61 -10.47 -4.12 -6.14
CA LYS A 61 -10.91 -5.41 -6.71
C LYS A 61 -9.99 -5.95 -7.81
N ASP A 62 -9.35 -5.07 -8.57
CA ASP A 62 -8.50 -5.41 -9.72
C ASP A 62 -7.03 -5.05 -9.49
N GLY A 63 -6.57 -5.04 -8.23
CA GLY A 63 -5.16 -4.89 -7.91
C GLY A 63 -4.34 -6.03 -8.49
N LYS A 64 -3.72 -5.80 -9.65
CA LYS A 64 -2.78 -6.75 -10.25
C LYS A 64 -1.37 -6.43 -9.75
N ASP A 65 -0.63 -7.47 -9.39
CA ASP A 65 0.82 -7.35 -9.34
C ASP A 65 1.29 -7.15 -10.78
N TYR A 66 1.85 -5.98 -11.06
CA TYR A 66 2.42 -5.68 -12.36
C TYR A 66 3.90 -6.00 -12.37
N GLU A 67 4.32 -6.71 -13.41
CA GLU A 67 5.74 -6.99 -13.64
C GLU A 67 6.35 -5.90 -14.51
N PHE A 68 7.57 -5.50 -14.14
CA PHE A 68 8.40 -4.62 -14.93
C PHE A 68 9.22 -5.44 -15.91
N ASN A 69 9.23 -5.06 -17.19
CA ASN A 69 10.03 -5.75 -18.21
C ASN A 69 11.38 -5.06 -18.36
N PHE A 70 12.47 -5.79 -18.12
CA PHE A 70 13.83 -5.26 -18.32
C PHE A 70 14.04 -4.88 -19.79
N ILE A 71 14.56 -3.68 -20.03
CA ILE A 71 14.87 -3.19 -21.39
C ILE A 71 16.37 -3.30 -21.65
N LYS A 72 17.19 -2.63 -20.84
CA LYS A 72 18.64 -2.57 -21.01
C LYS A 72 19.36 -2.08 -19.76
N LYS A 73 20.67 -2.26 -19.74
CA LYS A 73 21.59 -1.69 -18.75
C LYS A 73 22.52 -0.70 -19.42
N GLU A 74 22.61 0.51 -18.88
CA GLU A 74 23.47 1.57 -19.40
C GLU A 74 24.00 2.41 -18.24
N ASN A 75 25.31 2.69 -18.19
CA ASN A 75 25.95 3.49 -17.14
C ASN A 75 25.55 3.08 -15.70
N SER A 76 25.55 1.77 -15.43
CA SER A 76 25.13 1.18 -14.13
C SER A 76 23.66 1.33 -13.76
N LEU A 77 22.82 1.88 -14.65
CA LEU A 77 21.37 1.93 -14.48
C LEU A 77 20.71 0.73 -15.16
N GLU A 78 19.77 0.09 -14.47
CA GLU A 78 18.87 -0.91 -15.06
C GLU A 78 17.56 -0.23 -15.44
N ILE A 79 17.24 -0.24 -16.73
CA ILE A 79 16.07 0.44 -17.28
C ILE A 79 14.97 -0.61 -17.51
N TYR A 80 13.81 -0.37 -16.93
CA TYR A 80 12.63 -1.23 -17.06
C TYR A 80 11.49 -0.47 -17.75
N SER A 81 10.65 -1.20 -18.49
CA SER A 81 9.38 -0.70 -19.03
C SER A 81 8.22 -1.21 -18.19
N PHE A 82 7.21 -0.36 -18.06
CA PHE A 82 5.92 -0.69 -17.50
C PHE A 82 4.84 -0.22 -18.48
N CYS A 83 3.98 -1.15 -18.92
CA CYS A 83 2.78 -0.84 -19.65
C CYS A 83 1.60 -1.32 -18.82
N LEU A 84 0.73 -0.40 -18.42
CA LEU A 84 -0.59 -0.80 -17.93
C LEU A 84 -1.25 -1.63 -19.03
N PRO A 85 -1.80 -2.81 -18.73
CA PRO A 85 -2.78 -3.44 -19.59
C PRO A 85 -4.03 -2.56 -19.55
N LEU A 86 -3.98 -1.44 -20.26
CA LEU A 86 -5.15 -0.64 -20.57
C LEU A 86 -6.08 -1.59 -21.31
N GLY A 87 -7.17 -1.98 -20.66
CA GLY A 87 -8.14 -2.95 -21.15
C GLY A 87 -8.94 -2.46 -22.36
N PHE A 88 -8.31 -1.78 -23.32
CA PHE A 88 -8.86 -1.61 -24.65
C PHE A 88 -8.87 -2.99 -25.31
N LYS A 89 -10.02 -3.66 -25.18
CA LYS A 89 -10.45 -4.63 -26.18
C LYS A 89 -10.81 -3.91 -27.46
#